data_AF-A0A5C8FA37-F1
#
_entry.id   AF-A0A5C8FA37-F1
#
_cell.length_a   1.000
_cell.length_b   1.000
_cell.length_c   1.000
_cell.angle_alpha   90.00
_cell.angle_beta   90.00
_cell.angle_gamma   90.00
#
_symmetry.space_group_name_H-M   'P 1'
#
loop_
_entity.id
_entity.type
_entity.pdbx_description
1 polymer ?
#
loop_
_entity_poly.entity_id
_entity_poly.type
_entity_poly.pdbx_seq_one_letter_code
_entity_poly.pdbx_strand_id
1 'polypeptide(L)'
;MKKKFNKKLCLISALLIVVIVLIISCSKFNILGPTYIPPETDFRLPEDTIPGHIDVNPVPAKDGEVFGGFRRKFRYKGKWYILVDYMYEYIPENKTLTQTAKNIILQIDDDGNIVVYDKNSKGYRYLLRMNVIEENRVLYEDDYYGRYSYFSSYFTTTNCKGKEITHTFRTGITFNNEIKTSSDLINWKTEGSNDNVYKTFPLVSTDPNASFQGRFGVSFQTVEFKDYIYLISLSEDFCEQNPTGCRNTSLGPFTVSKDVYYRVYKNKDTSIGANWEKRNTPWGQRSLLNIRYDKNKIYVTKGERGYYENDPSINKWVNKYEKFENDNTIWSTTDGVNWQKEPNSSAYNKANEISYSLGGDLPYIQNRIKTPEEPNWIKLDRYYKSDNSYETYIINKKTYYVPIPPYEEIKAAYNSGQEYFTITEEHIKTAGLNQFLTKDKEPNKDEDWTVITPIDYTDKLMVWQSGGEKVMLNINNKAVQLVDYSQINTIKEYSIVINYLKKTAKELRDGTYYDPNVNFGLGGYVKNVLRGMELDARADMIELMKSNREYIMPDNAITHYTVEFKY
;
A
#
# COMPACT_ATOMS: atom_id res chain seq x y z
N MET A 1 13.75 21.77 79.22
CA MET A 1 12.41 21.14 79.29
C MET A 1 11.87 20.93 77.88
N LYS A 2 11.76 19.67 77.42
CA LYS A 2 11.19 19.31 76.11
C LYS A 2 9.67 19.53 76.14
N LYS A 3 9.15 20.47 75.33
CA LYS A 3 7.70 20.67 75.16
C LYS A 3 7.10 19.40 74.56
N LYS A 4 6.17 18.75 75.30
CA LYS A 4 5.39 17.60 74.83
C LYS A 4 4.58 18.01 73.60
N PHE A 5 4.93 17.44 72.45
CA PHE A 5 4.22 17.62 71.19
C PHE A 5 2.83 16.96 71.31
N ASN A 6 1.77 17.77 71.31
CA ASN A 6 0.41 17.28 71.55
C ASN A 6 -0.15 16.66 70.27
N LYS A 7 0.06 15.35 70.10
CA LYS A 7 -0.36 14.58 68.91
C LYS A 7 -1.84 14.75 68.56
N LYS A 8 -2.71 15.02 69.54
CA LYS A 8 -4.14 15.30 69.30
C LYS A 8 -4.36 16.61 68.53
N LEU A 9 -3.55 17.63 68.78
CA LEU A 9 -3.66 18.92 68.08
C LEU A 9 -3.26 18.77 66.61
N CYS A 10 -2.18 18.04 66.31
CA CYS A 10 -1.79 17.74 64.92
C CYS A 10 -2.86 16.93 64.17
N LEU A 11 -3.49 15.96 64.83
CA LEU A 11 -4.55 15.17 64.20
C LEU A 11 -5.77 16.02 63.86
N ILE A 12 -6.16 16.92 64.78
CA ILE A 12 -7.27 17.87 64.56
C ILE A 12 -6.91 18.84 63.43
N SER A 13 -5.69 19.38 63.38
CA SER A 13 -5.24 20.25 62.30
C SER A 13 -5.22 19.54 60.93
N ALA A 14 -4.77 18.28 60.88
CA ALA A 14 -4.77 17.50 59.65
C ALA A 14 -6.19 17.19 59.16
N LEU A 15 -7.11 16.85 60.06
CA LEU A 15 -8.52 16.63 59.73
C LEU A 15 -9.19 17.91 59.20
N LEU A 16 -8.85 19.08 59.77
CA LEU A 16 -9.36 20.37 59.32
C LEU A 16 -8.90 20.70 57.89
N ILE A 17 -7.64 20.40 57.56
CA ILE A 17 -7.10 20.57 56.20
C ILE A 17 -7.81 19.63 55.21
N VAL A 18 -8.05 18.38 55.59
CA VAL A 18 -8.78 17.41 54.73
C VAL A 18 -10.22 17.86 54.49
N VAL A 19 -10.90 18.39 55.51
CA VAL A 19 -12.26 18.94 55.35
C VAL A 19 -12.26 20.18 54.45
N ILE A 20 -11.26 21.06 54.55
CA ILE A 20 -11.13 22.22 53.65
C ILE A 20 -10.91 21.77 52.19
N VAL A 21 -10.06 20.77 51.95
CA VAL A 21 -9.84 20.21 50.60
C VAL A 21 -11.10 19.54 50.06
N LEU A 22 -11.90 18.87 50.90
CA LEU A 22 -13.18 18.28 50.50
C LEU A 22 -14.25 19.34 50.20
N ILE A 23 -14.28 20.46 50.91
CA ILE A 23 -15.20 21.58 50.62
C ILE A 23 -14.83 22.26 49.30
N ILE A 24 -13.55 22.47 49.02
CA ILE A 24 -13.07 23.03 47.74
C ILE A 24 -13.32 22.05 46.58
N SER A 25 -13.28 20.73 46.85
CA SER A 25 -13.61 19.68 45.87
C SER A 25 -15.12 19.44 45.67
N CYS A 26 -16.00 20.14 46.42
CA CYS A 26 -17.45 19.96 46.36
C CYS A 26 -18.23 21.22 45.97
N SER A 27 -17.58 22.26 45.42
CA SER A 27 -18.30 23.19 44.55
C SER A 27 -18.52 22.51 43.19
N LYS A 28 -19.69 21.88 43.04
CA LYS A 28 -20.28 21.52 41.75
C LYS A 28 -20.28 22.76 40.85
N PHE A 29 -19.30 22.86 39.96
CA PHE A 29 -19.41 23.72 38.78
C PHE A 29 -20.45 23.11 37.86
N ASN A 30 -21.54 23.84 37.69
CA ASN A 30 -22.65 23.52 36.83
C ASN A 30 -22.19 23.79 35.38
N ILE A 31 -21.79 22.75 34.64
CA ILE A 31 -21.22 22.85 33.27
C ILE A 31 -22.30 22.92 32.18
N LEU A 32 -23.59 22.98 32.54
CA LEU A 32 -24.68 23.11 31.57
C LEU A 32 -25.66 24.23 31.96
N GLY A 33 -25.40 25.44 31.45
CA GLY A 33 -26.30 26.59 31.49
C GLY A 33 -25.56 27.93 31.27
N PRO A 34 -25.92 28.75 30.26
CA PRO A 34 -25.10 29.88 29.82
C PRO A 34 -25.38 31.13 30.67
N THR A 35 -24.36 31.75 31.24
CA THR A 35 -24.48 33.12 31.79
C THR A 35 -23.25 33.99 31.58
N TYR A 36 -22.27 33.51 30.83
CA TYR A 36 -21.18 34.35 30.32
C TYR A 36 -20.70 33.77 29.00
N ILE A 37 -21.26 34.26 27.90
CA ILE A 37 -20.60 34.14 26.60
C ILE A 37 -19.47 35.16 26.67
N PRO A 38 -18.18 34.76 26.71
CA PRO A 38 -17.12 35.73 26.56
C PRO A 38 -17.35 36.46 25.23
N PRO A 39 -17.16 37.79 25.15
CA PRO A 39 -17.18 38.46 23.85
C PRO A 39 -16.21 37.70 22.94
N GLU A 40 -16.57 37.52 21.67
CA GLU A 40 -15.81 36.78 20.66
C GLU A 40 -14.32 36.92 20.96
N THR A 41 -13.74 35.93 21.65
CA THR A 41 -12.30 35.80 21.71
C THR A 41 -11.95 35.52 20.28
N ASP A 42 -11.53 36.58 19.60
CA ASP A 42 -10.72 36.57 18.41
C ASP A 42 -9.69 35.47 18.66
N PHE A 43 -9.99 34.25 18.19
CA PHE A 43 -9.02 33.18 18.01
C PHE A 43 -8.17 33.59 16.81
N ARG A 44 -7.58 34.78 16.88
CA ARG A 44 -6.42 35.12 16.11
C ARG A 44 -5.30 34.37 16.78
N LEU A 45 -4.71 33.44 16.03
CA LEU A 45 -3.32 33.09 16.23
C LEU A 45 -2.57 34.42 16.50
N PRO A 46 -1.66 34.49 17.50
CA PRO A 46 -0.90 35.71 17.70
C PRO A 46 -0.32 36.12 16.35
N GLU A 47 -0.65 37.34 15.88
CA GLU A 47 -0.23 37.84 14.56
C GLU A 47 1.31 37.77 14.40
N ASP A 48 2.05 37.68 15.52
CA ASP A 48 3.50 37.49 15.61
C ASP A 48 4.02 36.04 15.34
N THR A 49 3.17 35.08 14.94
CA THR A 49 3.55 33.64 14.81
C THR A 49 3.34 33.02 13.43
N ILE A 50 2.83 33.79 12.47
CA ILE A 50 2.73 33.43 11.05
C ILE A 50 3.76 34.29 10.32
N PRO A 51 4.54 33.75 9.35
CA PRO A 51 5.45 34.60 8.58
C PRO A 51 4.67 35.78 7.98
N GLY A 52 5.04 37.01 8.37
CA GLY A 52 4.48 38.22 7.78
C GLY A 52 4.92 38.41 6.33
N HIS A 53 6.03 37.77 5.93
CA HIS A 53 6.55 37.81 4.56
C HIS A 53 7.28 36.52 4.18
N ILE A 54 7.25 36.17 2.89
CA ILE A 54 7.97 35.02 2.33
C ILE A 54 8.84 35.52 1.19
N ASP A 55 10.16 35.36 1.30
CA ASP A 55 11.07 35.59 0.19
C ASP A 55 11.22 34.31 -0.62
N VAL A 56 11.06 34.41 -1.93
CA VAL A 56 11.22 33.30 -2.87
C VAL A 56 12.31 33.65 -3.88
N ASN A 57 13.42 32.93 -3.79
CA ASN A 57 14.60 33.18 -4.61
C ASN A 57 14.78 32.03 -5.63
N PRO A 58 14.59 32.29 -6.94
CA PRO A 58 14.76 31.26 -7.97
C PRO A 58 16.24 30.90 -8.15
N VAL A 59 16.52 29.62 -8.36
CA VAL A 59 17.84 29.12 -8.76
C VAL A 59 17.79 28.68 -10.23
N PRO A 60 18.43 29.45 -11.14
CA PRO A 60 18.43 29.14 -12.56
C PRO A 60 18.99 27.76 -12.86
N ALA A 61 18.38 27.07 -13.82
CA ALA A 61 18.93 25.86 -14.40
C ALA A 61 20.18 26.18 -15.22
N LYS A 62 21.17 25.30 -15.11
CA LYS A 62 22.31 25.32 -16.02
C LYS A 62 21.85 24.82 -17.38
N ASP A 63 22.11 25.59 -18.43
CA ASP A 63 21.83 25.23 -19.83
C ASP A 63 20.36 24.81 -20.07
N GLY A 64 19.41 25.34 -19.30
CA GLY A 64 17.98 25.00 -19.41
C GLY A 64 17.59 23.62 -18.87
N GLU A 65 18.49 22.89 -18.19
CA GLU A 65 18.24 21.55 -17.67
C GLU A 65 17.28 21.55 -16.46
N VAL A 66 16.08 20.99 -16.64
CA VAL A 66 15.03 20.96 -15.61
C VAL A 66 14.45 19.55 -15.43
N PHE A 67 13.68 19.35 -14.36
CA PHE A 67 13.31 18.03 -13.85
C PHE A 67 11.80 17.90 -13.63
N GLY A 68 11.27 16.67 -13.69
CA GLY A 68 9.86 16.45 -13.36
C GLY A 68 9.49 15.00 -13.09
N GLY A 69 8.40 14.81 -12.35
CA GLY A 69 7.89 13.50 -11.96
C GLY A 69 8.63 12.98 -10.73
N PHE A 70 8.69 13.78 -9.68
CA PHE A 70 9.34 13.44 -8.42
C PHE A 70 8.61 12.28 -7.73
N ARG A 71 9.32 11.17 -7.50
CA ARG A 71 8.74 9.94 -6.93
C ARG A 71 9.04 9.74 -5.46
N ARG A 72 10.29 9.97 -5.08
CA ARG A 72 10.82 9.65 -3.74
C ARG A 72 12.06 10.47 -3.45
N LYS A 73 12.18 10.93 -2.20
CA LYS A 73 13.40 11.52 -1.64
C LYS A 73 13.89 10.66 -0.47
N PHE A 74 15.20 10.63 -0.24
CA PHE A 74 15.83 9.90 0.87
C PHE A 74 17.24 10.44 1.13
N ARG A 75 17.75 10.21 2.35
CA ARG A 75 19.16 10.49 2.69
C ARG A 75 19.99 9.21 2.65
N TYR A 76 21.19 9.31 2.07
CA TYR A 76 22.17 8.22 2.07
C TYR A 76 23.58 8.81 2.13
N LYS A 77 24.44 8.27 3.00
CA LYS A 77 25.82 8.77 3.22
C LYS A 77 25.90 10.30 3.40
N GLY A 78 24.97 10.85 4.19
CA GLY A 78 24.91 12.27 4.52
C GLY A 78 24.35 13.18 3.42
N LYS A 79 23.98 12.65 2.25
CA LYS A 79 23.49 13.46 1.11
C LYS A 79 22.02 13.21 0.82
N TRP A 80 21.36 14.22 0.26
CA TRP A 80 20.01 14.09 -0.27
C TRP A 80 20.03 13.44 -1.66
N TYR A 81 19.14 12.48 -1.86
CA TYR A 81 18.88 11.86 -3.15
C TYR A 81 17.40 11.91 -3.49
N ILE A 82 17.10 12.15 -4.76
CA ILE A 82 15.73 12.26 -5.26
C ILE A 82 15.57 11.49 -6.56
N LEU A 83 14.53 10.67 -6.61
CA LEU A 83 14.13 9.91 -7.79
C LEU A 83 13.15 10.74 -8.62
N VAL A 84 13.52 10.97 -9.88
CA VAL A 84 12.78 11.79 -10.82
C VAL A 84 12.55 11.01 -12.11
N ASP A 85 11.32 10.99 -12.61
CA ASP A 85 10.99 10.23 -13.81
C ASP A 85 11.59 10.83 -15.08
N TYR A 86 11.69 12.16 -15.17
CA TYR A 86 12.02 12.86 -16.41
C TYR A 86 13.01 14.02 -16.20
N MET A 87 13.88 14.18 -17.20
CA MET A 87 14.74 15.36 -17.39
C MET A 87 14.34 16.03 -18.71
N TYR A 88 14.35 17.36 -18.73
CA TYR A 88 13.98 18.17 -19.87
C TYR A 88 15.03 19.25 -20.14
N GLU A 89 15.11 19.66 -21.39
CA GLU A 89 15.65 20.96 -21.80
C GLU A 89 14.47 21.93 -21.92
N TYR A 90 14.54 23.03 -21.16
CA TYR A 90 13.56 24.10 -21.19
C TYR A 90 14.09 25.31 -21.94
N ILE A 91 13.36 25.72 -22.97
CA ILE A 91 13.66 26.90 -23.80
C ILE A 91 12.70 28.02 -23.36
N PRO A 92 13.16 29.03 -22.60
CA PRO A 92 12.29 30.06 -22.06
C PRO A 92 11.60 30.91 -23.14
N GLU A 93 12.29 31.20 -24.24
CA GLU A 93 11.82 32.12 -25.30
C GLU A 93 10.52 31.67 -25.95
N ASN A 94 10.30 30.36 -26.03
CA ASN A 94 9.12 29.76 -26.65
C ASN A 94 8.36 28.83 -25.69
N LYS A 95 8.70 28.85 -24.39
CA LYS A 95 8.06 28.05 -23.34
C LYS A 95 7.94 26.57 -23.75
N THR A 96 9.03 25.99 -24.26
CA THR A 96 9.05 24.60 -24.76
C THR A 96 9.88 23.69 -23.86
N LEU A 97 9.33 22.51 -23.58
CA LEU A 97 10.00 21.42 -22.88
C LEU A 97 10.29 20.27 -23.83
N THR A 98 11.57 19.92 -23.96
CA THR A 98 12.02 18.75 -24.73
C THR A 98 12.57 17.73 -23.76
N GLN A 99 11.99 16.53 -23.71
CA GLN A 99 12.43 15.48 -22.79
C GLN A 99 13.77 14.90 -23.26
N THR A 100 14.79 14.94 -22.42
CA THR A 100 16.17 14.54 -22.75
C THR A 100 16.60 13.22 -22.12
N ALA A 101 16.01 12.85 -20.97
CA ALA A 101 16.29 11.57 -20.30
C ALA A 101 15.11 11.10 -19.42
N LYS A 102 15.18 9.86 -18.92
CA LYS A 102 14.22 9.26 -17.97
C LYS A 102 14.93 8.61 -16.79
N ASN A 103 14.20 8.28 -15.72
CA ASN A 103 14.71 7.49 -14.58
C ASN A 103 15.99 8.10 -14.00
N ILE A 104 15.87 9.32 -13.51
CA ILE A 104 16.97 10.17 -13.04
C ILE A 104 17.13 10.01 -11.54
N ILE A 105 18.38 9.92 -11.10
CA ILE A 105 18.76 10.04 -9.70
C ILE A 105 19.42 11.41 -9.57
N LEU A 106 18.80 12.30 -8.81
CA LEU A 106 19.40 13.58 -8.42
C LEU A 106 20.10 13.41 -7.09
N GLN A 107 21.25 14.05 -6.94
CA GLN A 107 21.91 14.28 -5.67
C GLN A 107 21.83 15.77 -5.38
N ILE A 108 21.52 16.14 -4.15
CA ILE A 108 21.53 17.53 -3.72
C ILE A 108 22.59 17.70 -2.64
N ASP A 109 23.46 18.69 -2.85
CA ASP A 109 24.51 19.03 -1.89
C ASP A 109 23.99 19.89 -0.74
N ASP A 110 24.91 20.22 0.16
CA ASP A 110 24.67 20.99 1.39
C ASP A 110 24.26 22.45 1.11
N ASP A 111 24.53 22.96 -0.09
CA ASP A 111 24.17 24.32 -0.51
C ASP A 111 22.84 24.35 -1.28
N GLY A 112 22.23 23.18 -1.53
CA GLY A 112 21.01 23.05 -2.30
C GLY A 112 21.22 22.89 -3.81
N ASN A 113 22.47 22.79 -4.28
CA ASN A 113 22.73 22.58 -5.70
C ASN A 113 22.36 21.16 -6.11
N ILE A 114 21.66 21.07 -7.23
CA ILE A 114 21.21 19.81 -7.81
C ILE A 114 22.26 19.32 -8.80
N VAL A 115 22.69 18.07 -8.62
CA VAL A 115 23.58 17.35 -9.53
C VAL A 115 22.88 16.10 -10.03
N VAL A 116 22.89 15.89 -11.35
CA VAL A 116 22.45 14.62 -11.95
C VAL A 116 23.48 13.54 -11.58
N TYR A 117 23.10 12.69 -10.63
CA TYR A 117 23.95 11.59 -10.16
C TYR A 117 23.96 10.44 -11.16
N ASP A 118 22.79 10.12 -11.72
CA ASP A 118 22.66 9.13 -12.81
C ASP A 118 21.42 9.43 -13.64
N LYS A 119 21.46 9.08 -14.94
CA LYS A 119 20.33 9.25 -15.87
C LYS A 119 20.10 7.99 -16.68
N ASN A 120 18.84 7.71 -17.02
CA ASN A 120 18.43 6.42 -17.57
C ASN A 120 18.86 5.27 -16.64
N SER A 121 18.78 5.50 -15.33
CA SER A 121 19.40 4.65 -14.33
C SER A 121 18.77 3.27 -14.29
N LYS A 122 19.61 2.24 -14.32
CA LYS A 122 19.18 0.85 -14.09
C LYS A 122 18.79 0.62 -12.62
N GLY A 123 19.34 1.41 -11.69
CA GLY A 123 19.04 1.34 -10.26
C GLY A 123 17.68 1.91 -9.87
N TYR A 124 17.09 2.76 -10.72
CA TYR A 124 15.85 3.51 -10.44
C TYR A 124 14.70 2.64 -9.92
N ARG A 125 14.43 1.51 -10.59
CA ARG A 125 13.35 0.59 -10.21
C ARG A 125 13.54 0.00 -8.81
N TYR A 126 14.78 -0.30 -8.43
CA TYR A 126 15.09 -0.84 -7.11
C TYR A 126 15.02 0.23 -6.04
N LEU A 127 15.50 1.45 -6.33
CA LEU A 127 15.39 2.60 -5.42
C LEU A 127 13.93 2.99 -5.14
N LEU A 128 13.03 2.87 -6.13
CA LEU A 128 11.60 3.06 -5.90
C LEU A 128 11.05 2.11 -4.85
N ARG A 129 11.56 0.87 -4.80
CA ARG A 129 11.10 -0.20 -3.90
C ARG A 129 11.91 -0.32 -2.62
N MET A 130 13.08 0.31 -2.56
CA MET A 130 13.98 0.33 -1.41
C MET A 130 13.21 0.54 -0.11
N ASN A 131 13.52 -0.23 0.92
CA ASN A 131 12.81 -0.13 2.19
C ASN A 131 13.74 -0.08 3.39
N VAL A 132 15.05 -0.21 3.18
CA VAL A 132 16.07 -0.10 4.23
C VAL A 132 17.29 0.65 3.68
N ILE A 133 17.77 1.59 4.48
CA ILE A 133 19.00 2.36 4.27
C ILE A 133 19.91 2.08 5.45
N GLU A 134 21.07 1.49 5.17
CA GLU A 134 22.15 1.28 6.13
C GLU A 134 23.27 2.29 5.84
N GLU A 135 24.26 2.38 6.74
CA GLU A 135 25.38 3.34 6.61
C GLU A 135 26.12 3.23 5.26
N ASN A 136 26.36 2.00 4.80
CA ASN A 136 27.23 1.72 3.65
C ASN A 136 26.51 1.13 2.44
N ARG A 137 25.21 0.86 2.55
CA ARG A 137 24.39 0.30 1.46
C ARG A 137 22.91 0.59 1.66
N VAL A 138 22.18 0.51 0.56
CA VAL A 138 20.72 0.46 0.54
C VAL A 138 20.26 -0.93 0.15
N LEU A 139 19.07 -1.32 0.59
CA LEU A 139 18.49 -2.59 0.21
C LEU A 139 16.98 -2.56 0.06
N TYR A 140 16.49 -3.57 -0.66
CA TYR A 140 15.09 -3.86 -0.89
C TYR A 140 14.82 -5.32 -0.55
N GLU A 141 14.03 -5.52 0.50
CA GLU A 141 13.35 -6.79 0.80
C GLU A 141 12.01 -6.82 0.06
N ASP A 142 11.79 -7.80 -0.81
CA ASP A 142 10.52 -7.93 -1.53
C ASP A 142 9.40 -8.50 -0.66
N ASP A 143 8.17 -8.49 -1.19
CA ASP A 143 6.99 -8.99 -0.47
C ASP A 143 7.02 -10.52 -0.25
N TYR A 144 7.99 -11.21 -0.86
CA TYR A 144 8.21 -12.65 -0.69
C TYR A 144 9.32 -12.95 0.32
N TYR A 145 10.02 -11.96 0.87
CA TYR A 145 11.03 -12.18 1.88
C TYR A 145 10.45 -12.90 3.10
N GLY A 146 11.11 -13.97 3.53
CA GLY A 146 10.67 -14.83 4.63
C GLY A 146 9.50 -15.76 4.29
N ARG A 147 8.97 -15.71 3.06
CA ARG A 147 7.86 -16.58 2.65
C ARG A 147 8.35 -18.00 2.41
N TYR A 148 7.66 -18.95 3.02
CA TYR A 148 7.87 -20.37 2.76
C TYR A 148 7.07 -20.84 1.54
N SER A 149 7.63 -21.78 0.80
CA SER A 149 7.01 -22.40 -0.36
C SER A 149 7.39 -23.88 -0.47
N TYR A 150 6.63 -24.65 -1.25
CA TYR A 150 7.05 -26.00 -1.60
C TYR A 150 8.11 -25.95 -2.68
N PHE A 151 9.18 -26.70 -2.48
CA PHE A 151 10.07 -27.10 -3.56
C PHE A 151 9.52 -28.39 -4.17
N SER A 152 9.42 -28.43 -5.50
CA SER A 152 8.80 -29.53 -6.23
C SER A 152 9.71 -29.99 -7.37
N SER A 153 9.63 -31.27 -7.68
CA SER A 153 10.28 -31.89 -8.83
C SER A 153 9.23 -32.59 -9.68
N TYR A 154 9.61 -32.93 -10.91
CA TYR A 154 8.76 -33.67 -11.82
C TYR A 154 9.55 -34.78 -12.53
N PHE A 155 8.82 -35.75 -13.04
CA PHE A 155 9.33 -36.78 -13.94
C PHE A 155 8.24 -37.19 -14.92
N THR A 156 8.61 -37.88 -16.00
CA THR A 156 7.66 -38.33 -17.01
C THR A 156 7.58 -39.84 -17.08
N THR A 157 6.38 -40.34 -17.41
CA THR A 157 6.16 -41.74 -17.78
C THR A 157 5.43 -41.84 -19.11
N THR A 158 5.46 -43.01 -19.73
CA THR A 158 4.72 -43.28 -20.97
C THR A 158 3.50 -44.13 -20.63
N ASN A 159 2.32 -43.65 -21.02
CA ASN A 159 1.09 -44.40 -20.80
C ASN A 159 0.91 -45.56 -21.79
N CYS A 160 -0.11 -46.39 -21.56
CA CYS A 160 -0.43 -47.55 -22.40
C CYS A 160 -0.72 -47.22 -23.88
N LYS A 161 -0.89 -45.93 -24.23
CA LYS A 161 -1.12 -45.44 -25.60
C LYS A 161 0.14 -44.80 -26.21
N GLY A 162 1.30 -44.94 -25.57
CA GLY A 162 2.56 -44.36 -26.03
C GLY A 162 2.67 -42.85 -25.84
N LYS A 163 1.81 -42.23 -25.01
CA LYS A 163 1.85 -40.79 -24.75
C LYS A 163 2.52 -40.49 -23.42
N GLU A 164 3.31 -39.42 -23.39
CA GLU A 164 3.96 -38.94 -22.18
C GLU A 164 2.93 -38.39 -21.17
N ILE A 165 3.16 -38.67 -19.88
CA ILE A 165 2.44 -38.12 -18.73
C ILE A 165 3.49 -37.52 -17.79
N THR A 166 3.28 -36.29 -17.36
CA THR A 166 4.12 -35.60 -16.36
C THR A 166 3.54 -35.78 -14.97
N HIS A 167 4.38 -36.19 -14.02
CA HIS A 167 4.07 -36.31 -12.60
C HIS A 167 4.83 -35.27 -11.80
N THR A 168 4.18 -34.66 -10.81
CA THR A 168 4.79 -33.64 -9.94
C THR A 168 4.72 -34.09 -8.49
N PHE A 169 5.82 -33.95 -7.77
CA PHE A 169 5.90 -34.28 -6.34
C PHE A 169 6.72 -33.23 -5.59
N ARG A 170 6.48 -33.12 -4.28
CA ARG A 170 7.14 -32.11 -3.44
C ARG A 170 8.39 -32.69 -2.82
N THR A 171 9.55 -32.08 -3.04
CA THR A 171 10.84 -32.50 -2.49
C THR A 171 11.14 -31.84 -1.14
N GLY A 172 10.39 -30.82 -0.76
CA GLY A 172 10.57 -30.16 0.52
C GLY A 172 9.82 -28.84 0.67
N ILE A 173 10.20 -28.10 1.69
CA ILE A 173 9.81 -26.72 1.95
C ILE A 173 11.08 -25.87 1.90
N THR A 174 11.01 -24.77 1.15
CA THR A 174 12.06 -23.74 1.10
C THR A 174 11.52 -22.42 1.62
N PHE A 175 12.42 -21.48 1.89
CA PHE A 175 12.06 -20.10 2.17
C PHE A 175 12.94 -19.12 1.40
N ASN A 176 12.35 -17.98 1.07
CA ASN A 176 13.04 -16.90 0.40
C ASN A 176 13.71 -15.95 1.40
N ASN A 177 15.00 -15.67 1.22
CA ASN A 177 15.70 -14.60 1.91
C ASN A 177 16.48 -13.69 0.95
N GLU A 178 16.12 -13.69 -0.33
CA GLU A 178 16.71 -12.81 -1.33
C GLU A 178 16.46 -11.35 -0.97
N ILE A 179 17.53 -10.57 -1.03
CA ILE A 179 17.49 -9.12 -0.94
C ILE A 179 18.24 -8.54 -2.12
N LYS A 180 17.81 -7.37 -2.59
CA LYS A 180 18.59 -6.58 -3.55
C LYS A 180 19.35 -5.52 -2.77
N THR A 181 20.65 -5.39 -3.00
CA THR A 181 21.51 -4.41 -2.30
C THR A 181 22.29 -3.57 -3.29
N SER A 182 22.60 -2.33 -2.91
CA SER A 182 23.49 -1.44 -3.66
C SER A 182 24.26 -0.53 -2.70
N SER A 183 25.53 -0.25 -3.02
CA SER A 183 26.36 0.68 -2.24
C SER A 183 26.56 2.04 -2.91
N ASP A 184 26.21 2.13 -4.19
CA ASP A 184 26.39 3.28 -5.08
C ASP A 184 25.07 3.76 -5.72
N LEU A 185 23.93 3.16 -5.32
CA LEU A 185 22.56 3.40 -5.79
C LEU A 185 22.27 2.93 -7.24
N ILE A 186 23.31 2.66 -8.03
CA ILE A 186 23.20 2.36 -9.47
C ILE A 186 23.33 0.86 -9.72
N ASN A 187 24.37 0.24 -9.15
CA ASN A 187 24.70 -1.16 -9.33
C ASN A 187 24.06 -1.98 -8.21
N TRP A 188 23.05 -2.76 -8.58
CA TRP A 188 22.31 -3.61 -7.65
C TRP A 188 22.69 -5.07 -7.84
N LYS A 189 22.87 -5.79 -6.74
CA LYS A 189 23.12 -7.23 -6.72
C LYS A 189 22.08 -7.94 -5.86
N THR A 190 21.90 -9.23 -6.12
CA THR A 190 21.11 -10.13 -5.26
C THR A 190 22.03 -10.72 -4.21
N GLU A 191 21.62 -10.68 -2.95
CA GLU A 191 22.22 -11.45 -1.87
C GLU A 191 21.14 -12.39 -1.30
N GLY A 192 21.54 -13.55 -0.75
CA GLY A 192 20.60 -14.59 -0.31
C GLY A 192 20.18 -15.53 -1.44
N SER A 193 19.15 -16.33 -1.17
CA SER A 193 18.55 -17.26 -2.13
C SER A 193 17.04 -17.39 -1.93
N ASN A 194 16.31 -17.76 -2.97
CA ASN A 194 14.87 -18.03 -2.89
C ASN A 194 14.56 -19.51 -2.59
N ASP A 195 15.59 -20.37 -2.52
CA ASP A 195 15.49 -21.81 -2.41
C ASP A 195 16.17 -22.38 -1.14
N ASN A 196 16.32 -21.56 -0.08
CA ASN A 196 16.91 -22.04 1.18
C ASN A 196 16.08 -23.21 1.72
N VAL A 197 16.69 -24.38 1.85
CA VAL A 197 16.00 -25.59 2.30
C VAL A 197 15.66 -25.48 3.79
N TYR A 198 14.37 -25.49 4.10
CA TYR A 198 13.87 -25.60 5.48
C TYR A 198 13.70 -27.07 5.89
N LYS A 199 12.98 -27.84 5.06
CA LYS A 199 12.74 -29.27 5.26
C LYS A 199 12.79 -29.99 3.92
N THR A 200 13.31 -31.20 3.92
CA THR A 200 13.25 -32.13 2.78
C THR A 200 12.17 -33.17 3.03
N PHE A 201 11.58 -33.67 1.95
CA PHE A 201 10.58 -34.73 1.96
C PHE A 201 11.11 -35.96 1.24
N PRO A 202 10.58 -37.16 1.54
CA PRO A 202 10.91 -38.36 0.80
C PRO A 202 10.62 -38.15 -0.69
N LEU A 203 11.45 -38.78 -1.51
CA LEU A 203 11.18 -38.90 -2.94
C LEU A 203 10.06 -39.91 -3.19
N VAL A 204 9.54 -39.91 -4.41
CA VAL A 204 8.67 -40.99 -4.91
C VAL A 204 9.44 -42.32 -4.96
N SER A 205 8.73 -43.43 -4.83
CA SER A 205 9.32 -44.78 -4.79
C SER A 205 8.49 -45.76 -5.60
N THR A 206 9.11 -46.77 -6.20
CA THR A 206 8.39 -47.87 -6.86
C THR A 206 7.53 -48.69 -5.89
N ASP A 207 7.94 -48.75 -4.62
CA ASP A 207 7.09 -49.21 -3.52
C ASP A 207 6.20 -48.05 -3.02
N PRO A 208 4.88 -48.11 -3.26
CA PRO A 208 3.95 -47.04 -2.90
C PRO A 208 3.80 -46.86 -1.39
N ASN A 209 4.25 -47.83 -0.59
CA ASN A 209 4.17 -47.77 0.88
C ASN A 209 5.45 -47.23 1.53
N ALA A 210 6.51 -47.00 0.75
CA ALA A 210 7.78 -46.53 1.29
C ALA A 210 7.70 -45.11 1.87
N SER A 211 6.77 -44.29 1.37
CA SER A 211 6.53 -42.93 1.87
C SER A 211 5.11 -42.45 1.53
N PHE A 212 4.72 -41.30 2.09
CA PHE A 212 3.44 -40.68 1.77
C PHE A 212 3.32 -40.23 0.30
N GLN A 213 4.43 -40.11 -0.44
CA GLN A 213 4.43 -39.64 -1.83
C GLN A 213 3.90 -40.68 -2.81
N GLY A 214 3.91 -41.96 -2.45
CA GLY A 214 3.62 -43.04 -3.38
C GLY A 214 4.62 -43.13 -4.54
N ARG A 215 4.16 -43.64 -5.69
CA ARG A 215 4.96 -43.80 -6.91
C ARG A 215 5.01 -42.55 -7.76
N PHE A 216 3.95 -41.75 -7.75
CA PHE A 216 3.76 -40.64 -8.68
C PHE A 216 3.65 -39.27 -8.02
N GLY A 217 3.70 -39.21 -6.68
CA GLY A 217 3.54 -38.00 -5.92
C GLY A 217 2.12 -37.84 -5.37
N VAL A 218 2.00 -37.01 -4.35
CA VAL A 218 0.73 -36.68 -3.72
C VAL A 218 0.63 -35.18 -3.48
N SER A 219 -0.56 -34.62 -3.67
CA SER A 219 -0.87 -33.24 -3.27
C SER A 219 -1.35 -33.20 -1.83
N PHE A 220 -0.97 -32.16 -1.07
CA PHE A 220 -1.34 -31.99 0.34
C PHE A 220 -1.27 -30.52 0.78
N GLN A 221 -1.68 -30.23 2.01
CA GLN A 221 -1.38 -28.99 2.74
C GLN A 221 -0.54 -29.33 3.97
N THR A 222 0.39 -28.46 4.34
CA THR A 222 1.30 -28.68 5.47
C THR A 222 0.97 -27.74 6.60
N VAL A 223 0.91 -28.29 7.81
CA VAL A 223 0.74 -27.53 9.05
C VAL A 223 1.89 -27.88 9.98
N GLU A 224 2.70 -26.90 10.33
CA GLU A 224 3.63 -27.05 11.44
C GLU A 224 2.91 -26.69 12.75
N PHE A 225 2.86 -27.58 13.74
CA PHE A 225 2.11 -27.30 14.96
C PHE A 225 2.72 -28.02 16.17
N LYS A 226 3.09 -27.25 17.19
CA LYS A 226 3.80 -27.73 18.39
C LYS A 226 5.07 -28.49 18.02
N ASP A 227 5.16 -29.79 18.30
CA ASP A 227 6.35 -30.61 18.02
C ASP A 227 6.26 -31.40 16.71
N TYR A 228 5.21 -31.20 15.92
CA TYR A 228 4.92 -32.01 14.74
C TYR A 228 4.75 -31.17 13.47
N ILE A 229 4.97 -31.82 12.33
CA ILE A 229 4.58 -31.36 10.99
C ILE A 229 3.51 -32.32 10.49
N TYR A 230 2.39 -31.77 10.00
CA TYR A 230 1.23 -32.51 9.51
C TYR A 230 1.07 -32.32 8.00
N LEU A 231 0.80 -33.40 7.27
CA LEU A 231 0.37 -33.37 5.88
C LEU A 231 -1.10 -33.76 5.83
N ILE A 232 -1.96 -32.80 5.53
CA ILE A 232 -3.43 -32.92 5.50
C ILE A 232 -3.90 -32.73 4.05
N SER A 233 -5.15 -33.08 3.74
CA SER A 233 -5.76 -32.86 2.42
C SER A 233 -5.13 -33.67 1.28
N LEU A 234 -4.76 -34.92 1.55
CA LEU A 234 -4.06 -35.75 0.56
C LEU A 234 -4.94 -36.08 -0.64
N SER A 235 -4.39 -35.89 -1.85
CA SER A 235 -4.95 -36.40 -3.10
C SER A 235 -3.85 -36.95 -4.00
N GLU A 236 -3.99 -38.22 -4.38
CA GLU A 236 -3.06 -38.96 -5.23
C GLU A 236 -3.13 -38.56 -6.71
N ASP A 237 -2.06 -38.85 -7.44
CA ASP A 237 -2.05 -38.87 -8.90
C ASP A 237 -2.98 -39.99 -9.44
N PHE A 238 -3.59 -39.76 -10.61
CA PHE A 238 -4.39 -40.75 -11.34
C PHE A 238 -3.66 -42.10 -11.49
N CYS A 239 -2.35 -42.04 -11.75
CA CYS A 239 -1.52 -43.20 -12.03
C CYS A 239 -1.21 -44.02 -10.78
N GLU A 240 -1.41 -43.49 -9.57
CA GLU A 240 -1.20 -44.27 -8.35
C GLU A 240 -2.13 -45.49 -8.28
N GLN A 241 -3.38 -45.31 -8.72
CA GLN A 241 -4.36 -46.40 -8.85
C GLN A 241 -4.40 -47.02 -10.26
N ASN A 242 -3.75 -46.39 -11.24
CA ASN A 242 -3.72 -46.84 -12.64
C ASN A 242 -2.30 -46.71 -13.23
N PRO A 243 -1.32 -47.53 -12.79
CA PRO A 243 0.10 -47.30 -13.08
C PRO A 243 0.50 -47.31 -14.56
N THR A 244 -0.36 -47.86 -15.43
CA THR A 244 -0.16 -47.84 -16.88
C THR A 244 -0.54 -46.50 -17.53
N GLY A 245 -0.98 -45.52 -16.74
CA GLY A 245 -1.50 -44.24 -17.24
C GLY A 245 -2.84 -44.37 -17.97
N CYS A 246 -3.50 -45.53 -17.86
CA CYS A 246 -4.74 -45.85 -18.53
C CYS A 246 -5.68 -46.60 -17.60
N ARG A 247 -6.98 -46.37 -17.78
CA ARG A 247 -8.04 -47.09 -17.09
C ARG A 247 -9.14 -47.48 -18.07
N ASN A 248 -9.62 -48.72 -17.97
CA ASN A 248 -10.71 -49.21 -18.79
C ASN A 248 -11.98 -48.38 -18.52
N THR A 249 -12.63 -47.88 -19.56
CA THR A 249 -13.80 -46.99 -19.47
C THR A 249 -15.07 -47.71 -19.04
N SER A 250 -15.08 -49.04 -19.02
CA SER A 250 -16.16 -49.83 -18.41
C SER A 250 -16.12 -49.86 -16.88
N LEU A 251 -15.01 -49.39 -16.26
CA LEU A 251 -14.91 -49.31 -14.81
C LEU A 251 -15.64 -48.08 -14.29
N GLY A 252 -16.19 -48.18 -13.08
CA GLY A 252 -16.85 -47.06 -12.41
C GLY A 252 -15.86 -45.97 -11.96
N PRO A 253 -16.41 -44.80 -11.55
CA PRO A 253 -15.64 -43.70 -10.97
C PRO A 253 -14.76 -44.15 -9.80
N PHE A 254 -13.65 -43.45 -9.56
CA PHE A 254 -12.77 -43.75 -8.42
C PHE A 254 -12.22 -42.47 -7.79
N THR A 255 -12.07 -42.50 -6.47
CA THR A 255 -11.66 -41.34 -5.66
C THR A 255 -10.14 -41.31 -5.51
N VAL A 256 -9.55 -40.11 -5.63
CA VAL A 256 -8.11 -39.86 -5.43
C VAL A 256 -7.82 -39.14 -4.11
N SER A 257 -8.79 -38.41 -3.55
CA SER A 257 -8.69 -37.88 -2.18
C SER A 257 -8.62 -39.00 -1.15
N LYS A 258 -7.84 -38.79 -0.09
CA LYS A 258 -7.60 -39.81 0.93
C LYS A 258 -8.30 -39.52 2.24
N ASP A 259 -8.67 -40.60 2.93
CA ASP A 259 -9.17 -40.64 4.29
C ASP A 259 -8.04 -40.80 5.31
N VAL A 260 -6.84 -40.38 4.94
CA VAL A 260 -5.66 -40.41 5.80
C VAL A 260 -4.89 -39.10 5.75
N TYR A 261 -4.16 -38.82 6.83
CA TYR A 261 -3.17 -37.75 6.93
C TYR A 261 -1.89 -38.32 7.53
N TYR A 262 -0.79 -37.58 7.35
CA TYR A 262 0.51 -37.97 7.90
C TYR A 262 1.00 -36.94 8.90
N ARG A 263 1.81 -37.38 9.86
CA ARG A 263 2.55 -36.47 10.73
C ARG A 263 3.94 -36.99 11.03
N VAL A 264 4.87 -36.09 11.30
CA VAL A 264 6.24 -36.42 11.72
C VAL A 264 6.65 -35.49 12.84
N TYR A 265 7.39 -36.03 13.82
CA TYR A 265 7.98 -35.22 14.87
C TYR A 265 9.10 -34.36 14.26
N LYS A 266 9.15 -33.05 14.56
CA LYS A 266 10.04 -32.07 13.90
C LYS A 266 11.53 -32.40 13.96
N ASN A 267 11.97 -33.12 15.00
CA ASN A 267 13.35 -33.55 15.21
C ASN A 267 13.74 -34.81 14.42
N LYS A 268 12.78 -35.53 13.84
CA LYS A 268 13.07 -36.68 12.98
C LYS A 268 13.42 -36.19 11.57
N ASP A 269 14.20 -36.99 10.87
CA ASP A 269 14.51 -36.74 9.46
C ASP A 269 13.23 -36.85 8.62
N THR A 270 12.79 -35.71 8.09
CA THR A 270 11.56 -35.60 7.31
C THR A 270 11.70 -36.15 5.89
N SER A 271 12.92 -36.46 5.44
CA SER A 271 13.19 -37.08 4.14
C SER A 271 12.97 -38.60 4.14
N ILE A 272 12.89 -39.22 5.31
CA ILE A 272 12.72 -40.66 5.46
C ILE A 272 11.23 -40.98 5.60
N GLY A 273 10.65 -41.69 4.61
CA GLY A 273 9.24 -42.03 4.59
C GLY A 273 8.76 -42.79 5.83
N ALA A 274 9.57 -43.72 6.35
CA ALA A 274 9.26 -44.50 7.56
C ALA A 274 9.13 -43.66 8.85
N ASN A 275 9.63 -42.42 8.87
CA ASN A 275 9.46 -41.53 10.03
C ASN A 275 8.06 -40.89 10.10
N TRP A 276 7.28 -40.95 9.02
CA TRP A 276 5.94 -40.36 8.93
C TRP A 276 4.88 -41.33 9.44
N GLU A 277 4.14 -40.91 10.47
CA GLU A 277 3.02 -41.66 11.03
C GLU A 277 1.76 -41.44 10.19
N LYS A 278 1.19 -42.52 9.65
CA LYS A 278 -0.10 -42.52 8.96
C LYS A 278 -1.26 -42.56 9.97
N ARG A 279 -2.29 -41.74 9.75
CA ARG A 279 -3.49 -41.63 10.60
C ARG A 279 -4.75 -41.49 9.75
N ASN A 280 -5.89 -41.91 10.27
CA ASN A 280 -7.18 -41.78 9.58
C ASN A 280 -7.82 -40.40 9.83
N THR A 281 -8.43 -39.83 8.81
CA THR A 281 -9.14 -38.55 8.91
C THR A 281 -10.54 -38.74 9.50
N PRO A 282 -11.03 -37.81 10.33
CA PRO A 282 -12.42 -37.83 10.78
C PRO A 282 -13.40 -37.25 9.73
N TRP A 283 -12.89 -36.54 8.71
CA TRP A 283 -13.68 -35.94 7.62
C TRP A 283 -13.77 -36.82 6.36
N GLY A 284 -13.23 -38.04 6.39
CA GLY A 284 -13.24 -38.97 5.26
C GLY A 284 -12.34 -38.54 4.11
N GLN A 285 -12.67 -39.01 2.90
CA GLN A 285 -11.89 -38.81 1.66
C GLN A 285 -12.05 -37.38 1.11
N ARG A 286 -11.43 -36.40 1.78
CA ARG A 286 -11.47 -34.99 1.37
C ARG A 286 -10.06 -34.39 1.28
N SER A 287 -9.87 -33.58 0.26
CA SER A 287 -8.72 -32.71 0.00
C SER A 287 -9.15 -31.24 -0.05
N LEU A 288 -8.21 -30.32 -0.30
CA LEU A 288 -8.45 -28.87 -0.40
C LEU A 288 -9.25 -28.32 0.81
N LEU A 289 -8.93 -28.81 2.00
CA LEU A 289 -9.62 -28.43 3.23
C LEU A 289 -9.29 -26.99 3.62
N ASN A 290 -10.24 -26.34 4.29
CA ASN A 290 -9.98 -25.08 4.97
C ASN A 290 -9.35 -25.40 6.32
N ILE A 291 -8.09 -24.99 6.49
CA ILE A 291 -7.31 -25.27 7.70
C ILE A 291 -7.00 -23.97 8.41
N ARG A 292 -7.30 -23.95 9.70
CA ARG A 292 -6.96 -22.86 10.62
C ARG A 292 -6.23 -23.40 11.84
N TYR A 293 -5.49 -22.55 12.53
CA TYR A 293 -4.79 -22.93 13.75
C TYR A 293 -4.69 -21.75 14.72
N ASP A 294 -4.62 -22.06 16.00
CA ASP A 294 -4.23 -21.13 17.05
C ASP A 294 -3.15 -21.79 17.92
N LYS A 295 -2.72 -21.14 19.01
CA LYS A 295 -1.70 -21.68 19.92
C LYS A 295 -2.05 -23.05 20.55
N ASN A 296 -3.33 -23.43 20.55
CA ASN A 296 -3.86 -24.59 21.24
C ASN A 296 -4.34 -25.70 20.30
N LYS A 297 -4.90 -25.35 19.13
CA LYS A 297 -5.60 -26.29 18.25
C LYS A 297 -5.32 -26.06 16.76
N ILE A 298 -5.38 -27.16 16.00
CA ILE A 298 -5.61 -27.16 14.55
C ILE A 298 -7.12 -27.36 14.32
N TYR A 299 -7.68 -26.68 13.34
CA TYR A 299 -9.06 -26.81 12.89
C TYR A 299 -9.12 -27.14 11.39
N VAL A 300 -10.05 -28.00 11.00
CA VAL A 300 -10.26 -28.45 9.63
C VAL A 300 -11.75 -28.46 9.31
N THR A 301 -12.14 -27.89 8.17
CA THR A 301 -13.52 -27.87 7.71
C THR A 301 -13.62 -27.84 6.18
N LYS A 302 -14.84 -28.03 5.66
CA LYS A 302 -15.17 -28.01 4.22
C LYS A 302 -14.35 -29.03 3.42
N GLY A 303 -13.78 -28.60 2.30
CA GLY A 303 -12.98 -29.41 1.39
C GLY A 303 -13.76 -29.94 0.18
N GLU A 304 -13.03 -30.66 -0.65
CA GLU A 304 -13.50 -31.29 -1.87
C GLU A 304 -13.05 -32.74 -1.93
N ARG A 305 -13.88 -33.62 -2.52
CA ARG A 305 -13.46 -34.98 -2.90
C ARG A 305 -13.12 -34.97 -4.38
N GLY A 306 -11.83 -35.10 -4.69
CA GLY A 306 -11.33 -35.32 -6.04
C GLY A 306 -11.53 -36.77 -6.45
N TYR A 307 -12.12 -36.97 -7.62
CA TYR A 307 -12.38 -38.29 -8.19
C TYR A 307 -12.33 -38.22 -9.72
N TYR A 308 -12.12 -39.36 -10.37
CA TYR A 308 -12.16 -39.46 -11.81
C TYR A 308 -13.41 -40.23 -12.24
N GLU A 309 -14.06 -39.74 -13.29
CA GLU A 309 -15.14 -40.43 -14.00
C GLU A 309 -14.88 -40.43 -15.50
N ASN A 310 -15.46 -41.38 -16.22
CA ASN A 310 -15.39 -41.40 -17.67
C ASN A 310 -16.37 -40.36 -18.23
N ASP A 311 -15.88 -39.46 -19.07
CA ASP A 311 -16.71 -38.59 -19.90
C ASP A 311 -17.04 -39.33 -21.21
N PRO A 312 -18.29 -39.77 -21.42
CA PRO A 312 -18.67 -40.55 -22.60
C PRO A 312 -18.56 -39.75 -23.90
N SER A 313 -18.66 -38.42 -23.84
CA SER A 313 -18.65 -37.55 -25.03
C SER A 313 -17.28 -37.49 -25.72
N ILE A 314 -16.21 -37.64 -24.94
CA ILE A 314 -14.82 -37.59 -25.41
C ILE A 314 -14.05 -38.87 -25.12
N ASN A 315 -14.71 -39.87 -24.52
CA ASN A 315 -14.17 -41.17 -24.11
C ASN A 315 -12.84 -41.05 -23.34
N LYS A 316 -12.81 -40.17 -22.35
CA LYS A 316 -11.63 -39.89 -21.50
C LYS A 316 -12.01 -39.85 -20.03
N TRP A 317 -11.06 -40.27 -19.18
CA TRP A 317 -11.16 -40.05 -17.74
C TRP A 317 -10.90 -38.58 -17.44
N VAL A 318 -11.86 -37.93 -16.79
CA VAL A 318 -11.80 -36.53 -16.41
C VAL A 318 -11.79 -36.41 -14.89
N ASN A 319 -10.99 -35.49 -14.38
CA ASN A 319 -10.98 -35.18 -12.96
C ASN A 319 -12.23 -34.34 -12.62
N LYS A 320 -12.93 -34.73 -11.55
CA LYS A 320 -14.13 -34.10 -11.01
C LYS A 320 -13.97 -33.87 -9.53
N TYR A 321 -14.74 -32.91 -9.01
CA TYR A 321 -14.69 -32.51 -7.62
C TYR A 321 -16.10 -32.46 -7.04
N GLU A 322 -16.33 -33.19 -5.96
CA GLU A 322 -17.52 -33.04 -5.13
C GLU A 322 -17.20 -32.07 -3.98
N LYS A 323 -17.92 -30.94 -3.93
CA LYS A 323 -17.69 -29.90 -2.93
C LYS A 323 -18.53 -30.12 -1.68
N PHE A 324 -17.93 -29.91 -0.50
CA PHE A 324 -18.61 -30.03 0.79
C PHE A 324 -18.96 -28.66 1.40
N GLU A 325 -19.43 -27.71 0.58
CA GLU A 325 -19.76 -26.35 1.02
C GLU A 325 -20.89 -26.30 2.06
N ASN A 326 -21.84 -27.24 1.99
CA ASN A 326 -22.97 -27.31 2.91
C ASN A 326 -22.64 -28.05 4.23
N ASP A 327 -21.49 -28.71 4.33
CA ASP A 327 -21.07 -29.37 5.56
C ASP A 327 -20.43 -28.35 6.51
N ASN A 328 -21.14 -28.00 7.58
CA ASN A 328 -20.68 -27.04 8.58
C ASN A 328 -19.87 -27.69 9.72
N THR A 329 -19.54 -28.98 9.61
CA THR A 329 -18.73 -29.66 10.61
C THR A 329 -17.33 -29.05 10.64
N ILE A 330 -16.90 -28.64 11.83
CA ILE A 330 -15.54 -28.18 12.09
C ILE A 330 -14.90 -29.22 13.01
N TRP A 331 -13.81 -29.83 12.54
CA TRP A 331 -13.00 -30.74 13.33
C TRP A 331 -11.86 -29.98 13.95
N SER A 332 -11.51 -30.28 15.20
CA SER A 332 -10.35 -29.71 15.85
C SER A 332 -9.55 -30.75 16.61
N THR A 333 -8.28 -30.45 16.86
CA THR A 333 -7.40 -31.28 17.67
C THR A 333 -6.35 -30.44 18.37
N THR A 334 -5.98 -30.84 19.59
CA THR A 334 -4.90 -30.21 20.37
C THR A 334 -3.55 -30.91 20.22
N ASP A 335 -3.54 -32.14 19.70
CA ASP A 335 -2.38 -33.04 19.66
C ASP A 335 -2.16 -33.68 18.28
N GLY A 336 -3.05 -33.41 17.33
CA GLY A 336 -2.98 -33.96 15.99
C GLY A 336 -3.29 -35.46 15.90
N VAL A 337 -3.93 -36.04 16.92
CA VAL A 337 -4.39 -37.44 16.95
C VAL A 337 -5.86 -37.50 17.30
N ASN A 338 -6.23 -36.85 18.40
CA ASN A 338 -7.57 -36.88 18.95
C ASN A 338 -8.36 -35.72 18.36
N TRP A 339 -9.17 -36.03 17.35
CA TRP A 339 -10.03 -35.07 16.68
C TRP A 339 -11.43 -35.08 17.27
N GLN A 340 -11.99 -33.89 17.47
CA GLN A 340 -13.34 -33.69 18.00
C GLN A 340 -14.11 -32.68 17.15
N LYS A 341 -15.44 -32.75 17.21
CA LYS A 341 -16.31 -31.75 16.55
C LYS A 341 -16.40 -30.51 17.43
N GLU A 342 -16.18 -29.34 16.84
CA GLU A 342 -16.43 -28.07 17.53
C GLU A 342 -17.94 -27.80 17.63
N PRO A 343 -18.42 -27.27 18.77
CA PRO A 343 -19.84 -26.97 18.97
C PRO A 343 -20.33 -25.77 18.15
N ASN A 344 -19.43 -24.87 17.75
CA ASN A 344 -19.73 -23.71 16.91
C ASN A 344 -18.46 -23.17 16.23
N SER A 345 -18.61 -22.20 15.33
CA SER A 345 -17.52 -21.62 14.54
C SER A 345 -16.74 -20.49 15.23
N SER A 346 -17.06 -20.09 16.47
CA SER A 346 -16.47 -18.90 17.09
C SER A 346 -14.94 -19.01 17.25
N ALA A 347 -14.45 -20.15 17.74
CA ALA A 347 -13.01 -20.38 17.91
C ALA A 347 -12.29 -20.47 16.54
N TYR A 348 -12.86 -21.23 15.61
CA TYR A 348 -12.37 -21.34 14.24
C TYR A 348 -12.26 -19.99 13.52
N ASN A 349 -13.28 -19.14 13.65
CA ASN A 349 -13.31 -17.82 12.99
C ASN A 349 -12.24 -16.86 13.55
N LYS A 350 -11.83 -17.04 14.81
CA LYS A 350 -10.77 -16.25 15.47
C LYS A 350 -9.36 -16.82 15.23
N ALA A 351 -9.26 -18.07 14.78
CA ALA A 351 -7.99 -18.74 14.52
C ALA A 351 -7.32 -18.23 13.23
N ASN A 352 -6.00 -18.37 13.16
CA ASN A 352 -5.20 -17.98 12.01
C ASN A 352 -5.44 -18.94 10.85
N GLU A 353 -5.57 -18.40 9.64
CA GLU A 353 -5.74 -19.20 8.43
C GLU A 353 -4.40 -19.66 7.86
N ILE A 354 -4.37 -20.87 7.32
CA ILE A 354 -3.23 -21.36 6.57
C ILE A 354 -3.33 -20.89 5.12
N SER A 355 -2.63 -19.80 4.80
CA SER A 355 -2.58 -19.26 3.45
C SER A 355 -1.69 -20.13 2.53
N TYR A 356 -2.08 -20.32 1.27
CA TYR A 356 -1.25 -20.92 0.21
C TYR A 356 -0.72 -22.35 0.50
N SER A 357 -1.52 -23.18 1.17
CA SER A 357 -1.25 -24.61 1.38
C SER A 357 -0.11 -24.96 2.33
N LEU A 358 0.49 -23.99 3.02
CA LEU A 358 1.57 -24.17 3.99
C LEU A 358 1.45 -23.13 5.11
N GLY A 359 1.51 -23.55 6.38
CA GLY A 359 1.43 -22.62 7.51
C GLY A 359 1.61 -23.31 8.86
N GLY A 360 1.12 -22.67 9.91
CA GLY A 360 1.34 -23.10 11.29
C GLY A 360 2.49 -22.36 11.97
N ASP A 361 3.09 -23.00 12.97
CA ASP A 361 4.23 -22.54 13.78
C ASP A 361 5.56 -22.57 13.00
N LEU A 362 5.56 -22.13 11.74
CA LEU A 362 6.77 -21.98 10.94
C LEU A 362 7.66 -20.87 11.54
N PRO A 363 8.99 -21.04 11.58
CA PRO A 363 9.87 -20.01 12.11
C PRO A 363 9.71 -18.69 11.36
N TYR A 364 9.49 -17.60 12.10
CA TYR A 364 9.42 -16.27 11.50
C TYR A 364 10.81 -15.83 11.04
N ILE A 365 10.95 -15.57 9.74
CA ILE A 365 12.16 -14.95 9.18
C ILE A 365 12.02 -13.44 9.35
N GLN A 366 12.76 -12.88 10.29
CA GLN A 366 12.63 -11.48 10.68
C GLN A 366 13.00 -10.54 9.53
N ASN A 367 12.04 -9.72 9.11
CA ASN A 367 12.30 -8.58 8.24
C ASN A 367 13.16 -7.54 8.95
N ARG A 368 13.97 -6.82 8.18
CA ARG A 368 14.67 -5.65 8.71
C ARG A 368 13.69 -4.56 9.07
N ILE A 369 14.09 -3.73 10.04
CA ILE A 369 13.35 -2.52 10.38
C ILE A 369 13.43 -1.59 9.17
N LYS A 370 12.26 -1.28 8.60
CA LYS A 370 12.17 -0.40 7.43
C LYS A 370 12.59 1.01 7.81
N THR A 371 13.39 1.64 6.95
CA THR A 371 13.70 3.06 7.07
C THR A 371 12.42 3.85 6.80
N PRO A 372 11.98 4.73 7.72
CA PRO A 372 10.82 5.58 7.51
C PRO A 372 10.95 6.37 6.21
N GLU A 373 9.84 6.55 5.49
CA GLU A 373 9.82 7.47 4.35
C GLU A 373 9.98 8.91 4.84
N GLU A 374 10.70 9.71 4.07
CA GLU A 374 10.85 11.14 4.33
C GLU A 374 9.50 11.84 4.16
N PRO A 375 9.08 12.69 5.12
CA PRO A 375 7.79 13.35 5.07
C PRO A 375 7.69 14.35 3.91
N ASN A 376 6.47 14.64 3.48
CA ASN A 376 6.16 15.68 2.48
C ASN A 376 6.23 17.12 3.06
N TRP A 377 6.51 17.24 4.35
CA TRP A 377 6.76 18.50 5.04
C TRP A 377 8.22 18.58 5.46
N ILE A 378 8.65 19.79 5.81
CA ILE A 378 9.96 20.08 6.38
C ILE A 378 9.79 20.69 7.76
N LYS A 379 10.78 20.51 8.63
CA LYS A 379 10.86 21.19 9.91
C LYS A 379 11.99 22.21 9.86
N LEU A 380 11.69 23.48 10.13
CA LEU A 380 12.67 24.52 10.45
C LEU A 380 12.44 24.90 11.93
N ASP A 381 12.02 26.13 12.19
CA ASP A 381 11.41 26.57 13.45
C ASP A 381 10.00 25.96 13.65
N ARG A 382 9.24 25.86 12.56
CA ARG A 382 7.92 25.24 12.46
C ARG A 382 7.91 24.15 11.40
N TYR A 383 6.77 23.53 11.20
CA TYR A 383 6.55 22.55 10.14
C TYR A 383 5.94 23.26 8.93
N TYR A 384 6.53 23.06 7.75
CA TYR A 384 6.08 23.67 6.51
C TYR A 384 5.86 22.63 5.43
N LYS A 385 4.89 22.89 4.56
CA LYS A 385 4.73 22.14 3.32
C LYS A 385 4.32 23.08 2.19
N SER A 386 4.62 22.69 0.97
CA SER A 386 4.01 23.25 -0.24
C SER A 386 2.76 22.44 -0.58
N ASP A 387 1.72 23.12 -1.02
CA ASP A 387 0.56 22.48 -1.62
C ASP A 387 0.19 23.18 -2.93
N ASN A 388 -0.45 22.42 -3.82
CA ASN A 388 -0.99 22.96 -5.05
C ASN A 388 -2.51 22.76 -5.05
N SER A 389 -3.23 23.71 -5.64
CA SER A 389 -4.69 23.66 -5.74
C SER A 389 -5.14 22.87 -6.99
N TYR A 390 -4.79 21.58 -7.07
CA TYR A 390 -5.22 20.69 -8.16
C TYR A 390 -5.89 19.41 -7.64
N GLU A 391 -6.90 18.95 -8.37
CA GLU A 391 -7.53 17.64 -8.19
C GLU A 391 -6.96 16.62 -9.17
N THR A 392 -7.03 15.33 -8.83
CA THR A 392 -6.59 14.25 -9.71
C THR A 392 -7.76 13.51 -10.37
N TYR A 393 -7.68 13.30 -11.67
CA TYR A 393 -8.59 12.45 -12.44
C TYR A 393 -7.83 11.27 -13.04
N ILE A 394 -8.38 10.05 -12.93
CA ILE A 394 -7.81 8.86 -13.57
C ILE A 394 -8.68 8.48 -14.76
N ILE A 395 -8.14 8.64 -15.97
CA ILE A 395 -8.81 8.25 -17.22
C ILE A 395 -7.86 7.30 -17.97
N ASN A 396 -8.35 6.15 -18.42
CA ASN A 396 -7.55 5.13 -19.12
C ASN A 396 -6.25 4.73 -18.38
N LYS A 397 -6.33 4.61 -17.04
CA LYS A 397 -5.19 4.31 -16.14
C LYS A 397 -4.09 5.38 -16.14
N LYS A 398 -4.36 6.57 -16.67
CA LYS A 398 -3.47 7.75 -16.58
C LYS A 398 -4.07 8.76 -15.62
N THR A 399 -3.24 9.28 -14.72
CA THR A 399 -3.61 10.35 -13.77
C THR A 399 -3.36 11.72 -14.42
N TYR A 400 -4.34 12.61 -14.31
CA TYR A 400 -4.32 13.99 -14.78
C TYR A 400 -4.57 14.92 -13.60
N TYR A 401 -3.84 16.03 -13.52
CA TYR A 401 -3.99 17.05 -12.47
C TYR A 401 -4.77 18.23 -13.04
N VAL A 402 -5.92 18.53 -12.47
CA VAL A 402 -6.89 19.52 -12.97
C VAL A 402 -6.98 20.67 -11.98
N PRO A 403 -6.91 21.94 -12.41
CA PRO A 403 -7.02 23.08 -11.50
C PRO A 403 -8.34 23.04 -10.73
N ILE A 404 -8.31 23.52 -9.49
CA ILE A 404 -9.51 23.76 -8.69
C ILE A 404 -10.15 25.06 -9.19
N PRO A 405 -11.44 25.04 -9.60
CA PRO A 405 -12.13 26.23 -10.07
C PRO A 405 -12.54 27.14 -8.90
N PRO A 406 -12.89 28.42 -9.15
CA PRO A 406 -13.30 29.36 -8.11
C PRO A 406 -14.67 28.99 -7.52
N TYR A 407 -14.70 28.00 -6.62
CA TYR A 407 -15.93 27.38 -6.13
C TYR A 407 -16.90 28.38 -5.50
N GLU A 408 -16.40 29.34 -4.71
CA GLU A 408 -17.26 30.34 -4.06
C GLU A 408 -17.93 31.28 -5.08
N GLU A 409 -17.24 31.65 -6.17
CA GLU A 409 -17.83 32.45 -7.26
C GLU A 409 -18.87 31.65 -8.05
N ILE A 410 -18.56 30.38 -8.35
CA ILE A 410 -19.48 29.46 -9.02
C ILE A 410 -20.74 29.23 -8.18
N LYS A 411 -20.57 29.05 -6.87
CA LYS A 411 -21.66 28.87 -5.92
C LYS A 411 -22.49 30.15 -5.78
N ALA A 412 -21.87 31.32 -5.76
CA ALA A 412 -22.59 32.59 -5.77
C ALA A 412 -23.43 32.76 -7.06
N ALA A 413 -22.86 32.43 -8.22
CA ALA A 413 -23.57 32.45 -9.50
C ALA A 413 -24.76 31.45 -9.50
N TYR A 414 -24.55 30.23 -9.02
CA TYR A 414 -25.61 29.23 -8.87
C TYR A 414 -26.73 29.70 -7.94
N ASN A 415 -26.38 30.24 -6.77
CA ASN A 415 -27.34 30.79 -5.81
C ASN A 415 -28.15 31.96 -6.38
N SER A 416 -27.59 32.68 -7.37
CA SER A 416 -28.28 33.73 -8.13
C SER A 416 -29.20 33.21 -9.25
N GLY A 417 -29.30 31.89 -9.42
CA GLY A 417 -30.17 31.24 -10.41
C GLY A 417 -29.50 30.98 -11.76
N GLN A 418 -28.18 31.11 -11.87
CA GLN A 418 -27.45 30.82 -13.12
C GLN A 418 -27.22 29.30 -13.27
N GLU A 419 -27.19 28.83 -14.52
CA GLU A 419 -26.84 27.44 -14.86
C GLU A 419 -25.46 27.29 -15.53
N TYR A 420 -24.77 28.41 -15.74
CA TYR A 420 -23.45 28.50 -16.38
C TYR A 420 -22.58 29.51 -15.64
N PHE A 421 -21.27 29.29 -15.64
CA PHE A 421 -20.27 30.21 -15.08
C PHE A 421 -19.14 30.36 -16.10
N THR A 422 -18.70 31.60 -16.32
CA THR A 422 -17.65 31.90 -17.30
C THR A 422 -16.31 32.08 -16.61
N ILE A 423 -15.34 31.25 -16.96
CA ILE A 423 -13.96 31.45 -16.53
C ILE A 423 -13.31 32.53 -17.38
N THR A 424 -12.62 33.46 -16.71
CA THR A 424 -11.81 34.51 -17.33
C THR A 424 -10.32 34.20 -17.22
N GLU A 425 -9.50 34.91 -17.98
CA GLU A 425 -8.04 34.82 -17.91
C GLU A 425 -7.49 35.12 -16.52
N GLU A 426 -8.11 36.04 -15.76
CA GLU A 426 -7.71 36.37 -14.39
C GLU A 426 -7.71 35.15 -13.46
N HIS A 427 -8.65 34.22 -13.65
CA HIS A 427 -8.74 33.00 -12.86
C HIS A 427 -7.59 32.01 -13.12
N ILE A 428 -6.86 32.15 -14.22
CA ILE A 428 -5.76 31.25 -14.59
C ILE A 428 -4.37 31.87 -14.49
N LYS A 429 -4.27 33.20 -14.31
CA LYS A 429 -2.97 33.90 -14.18
C LYS A 429 -2.09 33.31 -13.07
N THR A 430 -2.72 32.75 -12.05
CA THR A 430 -2.04 32.19 -10.86
C THR A 430 -2.10 30.66 -10.80
N ALA A 431 -2.65 30.00 -11.82
CA ALA A 431 -2.91 28.56 -11.78
C ALA A 431 -1.63 27.70 -11.66
N GLY A 432 -0.44 28.22 -12.00
CA GLY A 432 0.84 27.51 -11.88
C GLY A 432 1.56 27.64 -10.53
N LEU A 433 0.96 28.32 -9.56
CA LEU A 433 1.68 28.86 -8.41
C LEU A 433 1.26 28.15 -7.11
N ASN A 434 2.25 27.80 -6.27
CA ASN A 434 2.00 27.07 -5.02
C ASN A 434 1.50 27.96 -3.88
N GLN A 435 0.88 27.28 -2.90
CA GLN A 435 0.65 27.80 -1.57
C GLN A 435 1.63 27.17 -0.58
N PHE A 436 2.05 27.95 0.41
CA PHE A 436 2.77 27.44 1.57
C PHE A 436 1.82 27.34 2.77
N LEU A 437 1.99 26.25 3.51
CA LEU A 437 1.25 26.00 4.73
C LEU A 437 2.23 25.78 5.87
N THR A 438 1.84 26.24 7.06
CA THR A 438 2.63 26.09 8.29
C THR A 438 1.85 25.37 9.38
N LYS A 439 2.59 24.87 10.37
CA LYS A 439 2.08 24.31 11.61
C LYS A 439 3.08 24.42 12.75
N ASP A 440 2.58 24.76 13.94
CA ASP A 440 3.37 24.84 15.18
C ASP A 440 3.89 23.50 15.71
N LYS A 441 3.10 22.45 15.50
CA LYS A 441 3.32 21.12 16.07
C LYS A 441 3.55 20.12 14.96
N GLU A 442 4.24 19.03 15.32
CA GLU A 442 4.46 17.94 14.40
C GLU A 442 3.12 17.43 13.86
N PRO A 443 2.93 17.42 12.54
CA PRO A 443 1.65 17.08 11.96
C PRO A 443 1.34 15.59 12.13
N ASN A 444 0.20 15.28 12.73
CA ASN A 444 -0.42 13.96 12.60
C ASN A 444 -1.11 13.84 11.23
N LYS A 445 -1.39 12.60 10.81
CA LYS A 445 -2.30 12.38 9.68
C LYS A 445 -3.67 12.99 10.05
N ASP A 446 -4.24 13.75 9.12
CA ASP A 446 -5.62 14.29 9.20
C ASP A 446 -5.84 15.57 10.03
N GLU A 447 -4.79 16.33 10.36
CA GLU A 447 -4.97 17.64 11.02
C GLU A 447 -4.87 18.82 10.04
N ASP A 448 -5.66 19.87 10.31
CA ASP A 448 -5.68 21.10 9.53
C ASP A 448 -4.31 21.81 9.54
N TRP A 449 -3.96 22.37 8.37
CA TRP A 449 -2.76 23.17 8.12
C TRP A 449 -3.16 24.62 7.91
N THR A 450 -2.34 25.56 8.41
CA THR A 450 -2.61 26.99 8.23
C THR A 450 -1.94 27.48 6.95
N VAL A 451 -2.73 28.00 6.01
CA VAL A 451 -2.19 28.67 4.81
C VAL A 451 -1.55 29.98 5.22
N ILE A 452 -0.31 30.22 4.79
CA ILE A 452 0.48 31.41 5.14
C ILE A 452 0.79 32.30 3.93
N THR A 453 0.12 32.05 2.81
CA THR A 453 0.25 32.83 1.57
C THR A 453 -1.13 33.38 1.16
N PRO A 454 -1.43 34.69 1.35
CA PRO A 454 -2.70 35.31 0.90
C PRO A 454 -2.58 36.28 -0.32
N ILE A 455 -3.46 36.03 -1.32
CA ILE A 455 -4.11 36.81 -2.42
C ILE A 455 -3.44 38.04 -3.10
N ASP A 456 -2.54 38.82 -2.50
CA ASP A 456 -1.92 39.95 -3.22
C ASP A 456 -0.73 39.47 -4.07
N TYR A 457 -1.11 38.89 -5.22
CA TYR A 457 -0.29 38.39 -6.31
C TYR A 457 0.53 39.52 -6.96
N THR A 458 1.52 40.05 -6.27
CA THR A 458 2.46 41.03 -6.84
C THR A 458 3.62 40.28 -7.50
N ASP A 459 3.38 39.75 -8.69
CA ASP A 459 4.28 39.37 -9.81
C ASP A 459 5.66 38.69 -9.57
N LYS A 460 6.13 38.46 -8.34
CA LYS A 460 7.53 38.05 -8.06
C LYS A 460 7.74 37.09 -6.88
N LEU A 461 6.70 36.74 -6.12
CA LEU A 461 6.86 36.00 -4.84
C LEU A 461 6.51 34.51 -4.89
N MET A 462 6.40 33.90 -6.07
CA MET A 462 5.76 32.58 -6.20
C MET A 462 6.65 31.51 -6.81
N VAL A 463 6.61 30.33 -6.18
CA VAL A 463 7.26 29.12 -6.68
C VAL A 463 6.34 28.46 -7.69
N TRP A 464 6.85 28.32 -8.91
CA TRP A 464 6.18 27.61 -9.97
C TRP A 464 6.17 26.10 -9.67
N GLN A 465 5.01 25.44 -9.68
CA GLN A 465 4.90 23.99 -9.54
C GLN A 465 3.69 23.44 -10.30
N SER A 466 3.96 22.42 -11.12
CA SER A 466 2.94 21.51 -11.61
C SER A 466 3.37 20.12 -11.19
N GLY A 467 2.97 19.68 -9.99
CA GLY A 467 3.44 18.42 -9.40
C GLY A 467 2.89 18.19 -7.99
N GLY A 468 3.06 16.98 -7.46
CA GLY A 468 2.52 16.57 -6.16
C GLY A 468 3.38 16.99 -4.95
N GLU A 469 2.85 16.76 -3.74
CA GLU A 469 3.33 17.17 -2.40
C GLU A 469 4.82 16.86 -2.03
N LYS A 470 5.63 16.23 -2.88
CA LYS A 470 6.92 15.60 -2.52
C LYS A 470 8.17 16.45 -2.76
N VAL A 471 8.03 17.76 -2.95
CA VAL A 471 9.06 18.60 -3.59
C VAL A 471 9.74 19.61 -2.67
N MET A 472 9.32 19.70 -1.40
CA MET A 472 9.98 20.55 -0.40
C MET A 472 11.04 19.77 0.39
N LEU A 473 12.19 20.39 0.64
CA LEU A 473 13.36 19.84 1.34
C LEU A 473 13.87 20.81 2.40
N ASN A 474 14.36 20.28 3.52
CA ASN A 474 15.22 21.03 4.44
C ASN A 474 16.68 20.67 4.12
N ILE A 475 17.42 21.67 3.65
CA ILE A 475 18.85 21.60 3.38
C ILE A 475 19.52 22.65 4.26
N ASN A 476 20.27 22.19 5.28
CA ASN A 476 20.97 23.06 6.23
C ASN A 476 20.11 24.19 6.80
N ASN A 477 18.90 23.84 7.23
CA ASN A 477 17.91 24.77 7.78
C ASN A 477 17.42 25.83 6.78
N LYS A 478 17.50 25.55 5.48
CA LYS A 478 16.88 26.31 4.40
C LYS A 478 15.78 25.48 3.76
N ALA A 479 14.65 26.12 3.47
CA ALA A 479 13.59 25.50 2.69
C ALA A 479 13.94 25.57 1.21
N VAL A 480 14.06 24.40 0.58
CA VAL A 480 14.29 24.26 -0.85
C VAL A 480 13.06 23.62 -1.49
N GLN A 481 12.48 24.31 -2.46
CA GLN A 481 11.28 23.88 -3.16
C GLN A 481 11.61 23.57 -4.62
N LEU A 482 11.52 22.31 -5.01
CA LEU A 482 11.80 21.87 -6.38
C LEU A 482 10.65 22.22 -7.33
N VAL A 483 10.98 22.49 -8.59
CA VAL A 483 10.01 22.75 -9.66
C VAL A 483 9.75 21.46 -10.43
N ASP A 484 8.50 21.00 -10.44
CA ASP A 484 8.08 19.84 -11.23
C ASP A 484 7.57 20.26 -12.61
N TYR A 485 8.35 19.94 -13.65
CA TYR A 485 8.02 20.22 -15.04
C TYR A 485 7.19 19.11 -15.70
N SER A 486 6.97 17.97 -15.02
CA SER A 486 6.29 16.83 -15.64
C SER A 486 4.83 17.13 -15.94
N GLN A 487 4.11 17.75 -15.01
CA GLN A 487 2.69 18.03 -15.21
C GLN A 487 2.48 19.15 -16.24
N ILE A 488 3.39 20.13 -16.30
CA ILE A 488 3.41 21.19 -17.33
C ILE A 488 3.37 20.58 -18.73
N ASN A 489 4.24 19.59 -18.98
CA ASN A 489 4.36 18.99 -20.29
C ASN A 489 3.11 18.16 -20.68
N THR A 490 2.37 17.65 -19.70
CA THR A 490 1.20 16.79 -19.95
C THR A 490 -0.07 17.53 -20.36
N ILE A 491 -0.17 18.85 -20.13
CA ILE A 491 -1.36 19.66 -20.46
C ILE A 491 -1.74 19.57 -21.95
N LYS A 492 -0.77 19.28 -22.83
CA LYS A 492 -1.02 19.03 -24.27
C LYS A 492 -2.00 17.88 -24.53
N GLU A 493 -2.07 16.89 -23.63
CA GLU A 493 -2.89 15.68 -23.78
C GLU A 493 -4.27 15.79 -23.13
N TYR A 494 -4.62 16.95 -22.55
CA TYR A 494 -5.84 17.11 -21.75
C TYR A 494 -7.13 17.17 -22.56
N SER A 495 -7.08 17.07 -23.89
CA SER A 495 -8.30 17.05 -24.72
C SER A 495 -9.27 15.92 -24.31
N ILE A 496 -8.75 14.77 -23.86
CA ILE A 496 -9.58 13.67 -23.33
C ILE A 496 -10.27 14.10 -22.03
N VAL A 497 -9.55 14.79 -21.14
CA VAL A 497 -10.07 15.28 -19.86
C VAL A 497 -11.13 16.36 -20.09
N ILE A 498 -10.85 17.34 -20.95
CA ILE A 498 -11.80 18.40 -21.33
C ILE A 498 -13.10 17.78 -21.85
N ASN A 499 -13.01 16.84 -22.80
CA ASN A 499 -14.18 16.18 -23.37
C ASN A 499 -14.97 15.39 -22.32
N TYR A 500 -14.27 14.70 -21.41
CA TYR A 500 -14.89 14.00 -20.30
C TYR A 500 -15.64 14.97 -19.37
N LEU A 501 -14.98 16.04 -18.92
CA LEU A 501 -15.55 17.05 -18.03
C LEU A 501 -16.78 17.72 -18.66
N LYS A 502 -16.67 18.21 -19.91
CA LYS A 502 -17.79 18.86 -20.62
C LYS A 502 -18.98 17.91 -20.83
N LYS A 503 -18.71 16.64 -21.16
CA LYS A 503 -19.76 15.62 -21.28
C LYS A 503 -20.47 15.41 -19.95
N THR A 504 -19.72 15.15 -18.87
CA THR A 504 -20.29 14.89 -17.55
C THR A 504 -21.02 16.11 -16.99
N ALA A 505 -20.49 17.31 -17.21
CA ALA A 505 -21.13 18.57 -16.84
C ALA A 505 -22.51 18.73 -17.49
N LYS A 506 -22.59 18.47 -18.80
CA LYS A 506 -23.85 18.46 -19.54
C LYS A 506 -24.82 17.41 -18.98
N GLU A 507 -24.36 16.17 -18.80
CA GLU A 507 -25.21 15.10 -18.28
C GLU A 507 -25.78 15.43 -16.88
N LEU A 508 -24.98 16.05 -16.00
CA LEU A 508 -25.41 16.50 -14.68
C LEU A 508 -26.41 17.66 -14.74
N ARG A 509 -26.27 18.61 -15.67
CA ARG A 509 -27.25 19.68 -15.87
C ARG A 509 -28.57 19.15 -16.43
N ASP A 510 -28.49 18.27 -17.41
CA ASP A 510 -29.64 17.70 -18.10
C ASP A 510 -30.35 16.63 -17.26
N GLY A 511 -29.73 16.17 -16.17
CA GLY A 511 -30.26 15.08 -15.34
C GLY A 511 -30.13 13.70 -15.98
N THR A 512 -29.21 13.53 -16.92
CA THR A 512 -28.95 12.28 -17.64
C THR A 512 -27.69 11.54 -17.14
N TYR A 513 -26.98 12.11 -16.17
CA TYR A 513 -25.83 11.46 -15.52
C TYR A 513 -26.29 10.33 -14.61
N TYR A 514 -25.81 9.12 -14.84
CA TYR A 514 -26.10 7.96 -13.99
C TYR A 514 -25.02 7.81 -12.89
N ASP A 515 -25.42 7.98 -11.63
CA ASP A 515 -24.57 7.71 -10.47
C ASP A 515 -24.94 6.33 -9.88
N PRO A 516 -24.01 5.36 -9.78
CA PRO A 516 -24.31 4.05 -9.19
C PRO A 516 -24.47 4.08 -7.66
N ASN A 517 -24.03 5.14 -6.98
CA ASN A 517 -23.98 5.20 -5.52
C ASN A 517 -25.21 5.85 -4.88
N VAL A 518 -26.05 6.52 -5.68
CA VAL A 518 -27.33 7.04 -5.17
C VAL A 518 -28.32 5.90 -4.93
N ASN A 519 -29.42 6.20 -4.21
CA ASN A 519 -30.45 5.22 -3.85
C ASN A 519 -29.90 3.99 -3.12
N PHE A 520 -29.05 4.22 -2.11
CA PHE A 520 -28.41 3.15 -1.32
C PHE A 520 -27.61 2.15 -2.19
N GLY A 521 -26.99 2.61 -3.27
CA GLY A 521 -26.17 1.78 -4.16
C GLY A 521 -26.93 1.04 -5.26
N LEU A 522 -28.22 1.35 -5.46
CA LEU A 522 -29.03 0.84 -6.59
C LEU A 522 -28.84 1.66 -7.88
N GLY A 523 -28.19 2.82 -7.75
CA GLY A 523 -27.94 3.76 -8.82
C GLY A 523 -29.17 4.55 -9.26
N GLY A 524 -28.93 5.62 -10.02
CA GLY A 524 -29.99 6.50 -10.50
C GLY A 524 -29.46 7.67 -11.32
N TYR A 525 -30.36 8.31 -12.07
CA TYR A 525 -30.04 9.52 -12.81
C TYR A 525 -30.11 10.74 -11.89
N VAL A 526 -29.06 11.57 -11.93
CA VAL A 526 -28.88 12.71 -11.02
C VAL A 526 -28.83 14.00 -11.82
N LYS A 527 -29.63 14.98 -11.39
CA LYS A 527 -29.49 16.38 -11.82
C LYS A 527 -28.75 17.17 -10.74
N ASN A 528 -27.61 17.74 -11.09
CA ASN A 528 -26.81 18.59 -10.20
C ASN A 528 -26.15 19.72 -10.99
N VAL A 529 -26.84 20.86 -11.08
CA VAL A 529 -26.41 22.01 -11.88
C VAL A 529 -25.12 22.63 -11.33
N LEU A 530 -25.00 22.79 -10.00
CA LEU A 530 -23.81 23.34 -9.36
C LEU A 530 -22.56 22.51 -9.70
N ARG A 531 -22.65 21.18 -9.55
CA ARG A 531 -21.55 20.29 -9.93
C ARG A 531 -21.27 20.33 -11.43
N GLY A 532 -22.30 20.48 -12.27
CA GLY A 532 -22.15 20.70 -13.70
C GLY A 532 -21.36 21.98 -14.02
N MET A 533 -21.67 23.10 -13.35
CA MET A 533 -20.94 24.37 -13.48
C MET A 533 -19.47 24.23 -13.04
N GLU A 534 -19.19 23.51 -11.95
CA GLU A 534 -17.81 23.24 -11.51
C GLU A 534 -17.00 22.47 -12.57
N LEU A 535 -17.59 21.44 -13.18
CA LEU A 535 -16.89 20.61 -14.17
C LEU A 535 -16.66 21.38 -15.49
N ASP A 536 -17.61 22.20 -15.91
CA ASP A 536 -17.43 23.08 -17.08
C ASP A 536 -16.36 24.13 -16.81
N ALA A 537 -16.41 24.80 -15.66
CA ALA A 537 -15.39 25.76 -15.24
C ALA A 537 -13.99 25.12 -15.26
N ARG A 538 -13.84 23.88 -14.76
CA ARG A 538 -12.57 23.15 -14.87
C ARG A 538 -12.13 22.92 -16.31
N ALA A 539 -13.04 22.51 -17.18
CA ALA A 539 -12.74 22.29 -18.58
C ALA A 539 -12.28 23.59 -19.28
N ASP A 540 -12.96 24.70 -19.00
CA ASP A 540 -12.67 26.02 -19.55
C ASP A 540 -11.33 26.57 -19.01
N MET A 541 -11.03 26.37 -17.72
CA MET A 541 -9.71 26.69 -17.16
C MET A 541 -8.60 25.92 -17.89
N ILE A 542 -8.77 24.62 -18.13
CA ILE A 542 -7.77 23.83 -18.87
C ILE A 542 -7.62 24.36 -20.31
N GLU A 543 -8.71 24.70 -20.99
CA GLU A 543 -8.66 25.26 -22.35
C GLU A 543 -7.93 26.62 -22.41
N LEU A 544 -8.20 27.49 -21.42
CA LEU A 544 -7.53 28.77 -21.28
C LEU A 544 -6.03 28.59 -20.95
N MET A 545 -5.68 27.67 -20.04
CA MET A 545 -4.28 27.35 -19.72
C MET A 545 -3.53 26.76 -20.93
N LYS A 546 -4.20 25.97 -21.78
CA LYS A 546 -3.61 25.43 -23.02
C LYS A 546 -3.30 26.54 -24.02
N SER A 547 -4.15 27.57 -24.07
CA SER A 547 -4.05 28.71 -24.99
C SER A 547 -3.10 29.79 -24.49
N ASN A 548 -2.99 29.96 -23.17
CA ASN A 548 -2.17 30.98 -22.51
C ASN A 548 -1.06 30.32 -21.68
N ARG A 549 -0.11 29.68 -22.38
CA ARG A 549 0.93 28.90 -21.71
C ARG A 549 1.91 29.73 -20.90
N GLU A 550 2.00 31.04 -21.12
CA GLU A 550 2.83 31.93 -20.30
C GLU A 550 2.47 31.87 -18.81
N TYR A 551 1.19 31.76 -18.46
CA TYR A 551 0.73 31.70 -17.06
C TYR A 551 1.05 30.39 -16.37
N ILE A 552 1.34 29.35 -17.17
CA ILE A 552 1.59 28.01 -16.68
C ILE A 552 3.01 27.51 -16.98
N MET A 553 3.96 28.41 -17.23
CA MET A 553 5.37 28.04 -17.39
C MET A 553 6.30 29.15 -16.87
N PRO A 554 7.37 28.80 -16.12
CA PRO A 554 8.34 29.78 -15.61
C PRO A 554 8.93 30.68 -16.69
N ASP A 555 9.20 31.95 -16.40
CA ASP A 555 9.87 32.86 -17.33
C ASP A 555 11.33 32.51 -17.61
N ASN A 556 11.96 31.80 -16.69
CA ASN A 556 13.31 31.29 -16.83
C ASN A 556 13.33 29.79 -16.54
N ALA A 557 14.35 29.09 -17.02
CA ALA A 557 14.59 27.71 -16.58
C ALA A 557 15.01 27.73 -15.11
N ILE A 558 14.17 27.19 -14.22
CA ILE A 558 14.40 27.18 -12.76
C ILE A 558 14.43 25.74 -12.30
N THR A 559 15.43 25.34 -11.53
CA THR A 559 15.46 23.98 -10.97
C THR A 559 14.70 23.90 -9.65
N HIS A 560 14.89 24.91 -8.81
CA HIS A 560 14.29 25.01 -7.50
C HIS A 560 14.29 26.46 -7.03
N TYR A 561 13.58 26.71 -5.94
CA TYR A 561 13.55 27.97 -5.23
C TYR A 561 14.07 27.78 -3.82
N THR A 562 14.82 28.76 -3.33
CA THR A 562 15.09 28.91 -1.90
C THR A 562 13.96 29.76 -1.31
N VAL A 563 13.35 29.27 -0.24
CA VAL A 563 12.23 29.92 0.44
C VAL A 563 12.67 30.35 1.82
N GLU A 564 12.53 31.63 2.13
CA GLU A 564 12.80 32.18 3.46
C GLU A 564 11.51 32.71 4.07
N PHE A 565 11.15 32.17 5.24
CA PHE A 565 9.98 32.60 6.01
C PHE A 565 10.42 33.70 6.99
N LYS A 566 9.87 34.91 6.84
CA LYS A 566 10.19 36.07 7.68
C LYS A 566 9.02 36.39 8.60
N TYR A 567 9.33 36.53 9.89
CA TYR A 567 8.40 36.79 10.99
C TYR A 567 8.40 38.24 11.41
#